data_AF-A0A1G7EYT3-F1
#
_entry.id   AF-A0A1G7EYT3-F1
#
_cell.length_a   1.000
_cell.length_b   1.000
_cell.length_c   1.000
_cell.angle_alpha   90.00
_cell.angle_beta   90.00
_cell.angle_gamma   90.00
#
_symmetry.space_group_name_H-M   'P 1'
#
loop_
_entity.id
_entity.type
_entity.pdbx_description
1 polymer ?
#
loop_
_entity_poly.entity_id
_entity_poly.type
_entity_poly.pdbx_seq_one_letter_code
_entity_poly.pdbx_strand_id
1 'polypeptide(L)' 'MKKIRLHPDLKKQIAEEFKVSYQTVNMSLEYVFNSEKAEAIRNRAKELLKKEAGL' A
#
# COMPACT_ATOMS: atom_id res chain seq x y z
N MET A 1 6.75 12.51 3.56
CA MET A 1 6.94 11.04 3.51
C MET A 1 7.33 10.63 2.09
N LYS A 2 8.14 9.57 1.89
CA LYS A 2 8.58 9.12 0.56
C LYS A 2 7.52 8.23 -0.13
N LYS A 3 7.50 8.23 -1.46
CA LYS A 3 6.70 7.32 -2.30
C LYS A 3 7.12 5.87 -2.03
N ILE A 4 6.14 4.99 -1.79
CA ILE A 4 6.36 3.55 -1.64
C ILE A 4 6.20 2.89 -3.01
N ARG A 5 7.26 2.25 -3.51
CA ARG A 5 7.20 1.42 -4.71
C ARG A 5 6.90 -0.01 -4.29
N LEU A 6 5.86 -0.60 -4.89
CA LEU A 6 5.37 -1.93 -4.57
C LEU A 6 5.05 -2.66 -5.87
N HIS A 7 5.29 -3.97 -5.93
CA HIS A 7 4.94 -4.79 -7.09
C HIS A 7 3.43 -4.71 -7.40
N PRO A 8 3.00 -4.69 -8.67
CA PRO A 8 1.57 -4.60 -9.02
C PRO A 8 0.69 -5.67 -8.37
N ASP A 9 1.19 -6.90 -8.21
CA ASP A 9 0.41 -7.99 -7.61
C ASP A 9 0.14 -7.75 -6.12
N LEU A 10 1.11 -7.25 -5.37
CA LEU A 10 0.91 -6.85 -3.98
C LEU A 10 -0.05 -5.67 -3.85
N LYS A 11 -0.05 -4.74 -4.83
CA LYS A 11 -1.03 -3.65 -4.85
C LYS A 11 -2.45 -4.15 -5.10
N LYS A 12 -2.63 -5.15 -5.97
CA LYS A 12 -3.93 -5.82 -6.18
C LYS A 12 -4.38 -6.53 -4.90
N GLN A 13 -3.47 -7.25 -4.23
CA GLN A 13 -3.75 -7.86 -2.94
C GLN A 13 -4.25 -6.83 -1.91
N ILE A 14 -3.56 -5.70 -1.75
CA ILE A 14 -4.00 -4.63 -0.84
C ILE A 14 -5.38 -4.08 -1.27
N ALA A 15 -5.61 -3.91 -2.57
CA ALA A 15 -6.89 -3.39 -3.06
C ALA A 15 -8.05 -4.32 -2.65
N GLU A 16 -7.86 -5.63 -2.77
CA GLU A 16 -8.81 -6.65 -2.34
C GLU A 16 -8.99 -6.67 -0.82
N GLU A 17 -7.88 -6.66 -0.05
CA GLU A 17 -7.90 -6.65 1.42
C GLU A 17 -8.68 -5.45 1.99
N PHE A 18 -8.48 -4.26 1.42
CA PHE A 18 -9.12 -3.02 1.87
C PHE A 18 -10.44 -2.71 1.17
N LYS A 19 -10.89 -3.55 0.23
CA LYS A 19 -12.08 -3.34 -0.62
C LYS A 19 -12.09 -1.95 -1.27
N VAL A 20 -10.96 -1.57 -1.84
CA VAL A 20 -10.78 -0.28 -2.55
C VAL A 20 -10.32 -0.51 -3.98
N SER A 21 -10.38 0.53 -4.81
CA SER A 21 -9.82 0.46 -6.15
C SER A 21 -8.29 0.43 -6.11
N TYR A 22 -7.70 -0.16 -7.16
CA TYR A 22 -6.26 -0.12 -7.39
C TYR A 22 -5.71 1.33 -7.43
N GLN A 23 -6.51 2.27 -7.95
CA GLN A 23 -6.16 3.69 -7.96
C GLN A 23 -6.04 4.26 -6.54
N THR A 24 -6.96 3.91 -5.63
CA THR A 24 -6.88 4.34 -4.23
C THR A 24 -5.63 3.83 -3.55
N VAL A 25 -5.21 2.58 -3.84
CA VAL A 25 -3.94 2.04 -3.36
C VAL A 25 -2.77 2.84 -3.93
N ASN A 26 -2.71 3.06 -5.25
CA ASN A 26 -1.67 3.86 -5.87
C ASN A 26 -1.57 5.26 -5.27
N MET A 27 -2.69 5.96 -5.11
CA MET A 27 -2.72 7.29 -4.51
C MET A 27 -2.17 7.26 -3.09
N SER A 28 -2.58 6.29 -2.26
CA SER A 28 -2.12 6.16 -0.88
C SER A 28 -0.61 5.87 -0.77
N LEU A 29 -0.03 5.17 -1.75
CA LEU A 29 1.40 4.87 -1.78
C LEU A 29 2.24 6.04 -2.32
N GLU A 30 1.69 6.83 -3.24
CA GLU A 30 2.37 7.95 -3.89
C GLU A 30 2.29 9.26 -3.11
N TYR A 31 1.14 9.55 -2.52
CA TYR A 31 0.86 10.82 -1.85
C TYR A 31 0.64 10.62 -0.35
N VAL A 32 0.77 11.71 0.40
CA VAL A 32 0.53 11.74 1.84
C VAL A 32 -0.85 12.32 2.07
N PHE A 33 -1.77 11.49 2.52
CA PHE A 33 -3.11 11.90 2.93
C PHE A 33 -3.26 11.72 4.44
N ASN A 34 -3.93 12.66 5.11
CA ASN A 34 -4.38 12.49 6.51
C ASN A 34 -5.63 11.62 6.55
N SER A 35 -5.50 10.38 6.09
CA SER A 35 -6.57 9.39 6.13
C SER A 35 -6.04 8.15 6.83
N GLU A 36 -6.77 7.69 7.85
CA GLU A 36 -6.49 6.43 8.54
C GLU A 36 -6.38 5.26 7.56
N LYS A 37 -7.21 5.26 6.51
CA LYS A 37 -7.17 4.24 5.47
C LYS A 37 -5.90 4.31 4.63
N ALA A 38 -5.46 5.51 4.25
CA ALA A 38 -4.21 5.67 3.51
C ALA A 38 -3.01 5.26 4.36
N GLU A 39 -3.03 5.56 5.66
CA GLU A 39 -2.01 5.11 6.60
C GLU A 39 -1.98 3.59 6.73
N ALA A 40 -3.14 2.95 6.89
CA ALA A 40 -3.26 1.50 6.96
C ALA A 40 -2.74 0.82 5.67
N ILE A 41 -3.09 1.34 4.49
CA ILE A 41 -2.57 0.86 3.20
C ILE A 41 -1.04 0.96 3.15
N ARG A 42 -0.47 2.06 3.63
CA ARG A 42 0.99 2.25 3.64
C ARG A 42 1.69 1.32 4.62
N ASN A 43 1.10 1.07 5.79
CA ASN A 43 1.64 0.13 6.76
C ASN A 43 1.60 -1.29 6.21
N ARG A 44 0.49 -1.69 5.58
CA ARG A 44 0.39 -2.98 4.91
C ARG A 44 1.42 -3.16 3.80
N ALA A 45 1.61 -2.14 2.97
CA ALA A 45 2.64 -2.18 1.93
C ALA A 45 4.06 -2.37 2.50
N LYS A 46 4.38 -1.76 3.65
CA LYS A 46 5.67 -1.98 4.32
C LYS A 46 5.82 -3.41 4.85
N GLU A 47 4.75 -4.00 5.38
CA GLU A 47 4.76 -5.40 5.83
C GLU A 47 5.02 -6.36 4.69
N LEU A 48 4.34 -6.18 3.54
CA LEU A 48 4.54 -7.03 2.38
C LEU A 48 5.96 -6.93 1.83
N LEU A 49 6.55 -5.72 1.80
CA LEU A 49 7.95 -5.52 1.41
C LEU A 49 8.93 -6.23 2.34
N LYS A 50 8.68 -6.19 3.66
CA LYS A 50 9.51 -6.93 4.63
C LYS A 50 9.41 -8.44 4.41
N LYS A 51 8.18 -8.93 4.21
CA LYS A 51 7.91 -10.34 3.92
C LYS A 51 8.60 -10.81 2.64
N GLU A 52 8.56 -10.01 1.57
CA GLU A 52 9.30 -10.31 0.33
C GLU A 52 10.82 -10.28 0.51
N ALA A 53 11.33 -9.39 1.37
CA ALA A 53 12.75 -9.31 1.69
C ALA A 53 13.24 -10.44 2.63
N GLY A 54 12.34 -11.24 3.19
CA GLY A 54 12.67 -12.26 4.18
C GLY A 54 13.04 -11.71 5.57
N LEU A 55 12.60 -10.50 5.89
CA LEU A 55 12.77 -9.81 7.19
C LEU A 55 11.49 -9.89 8.02
#